data_AF-A0A7W4GBH3-F1
#
_entry.id   AF-A0A7W4GBH3-F1
#
_cell.length_a   1.000
_cell.length_b   1.000
_cell.length_c   1.000
_cell.angle_alpha   90.00
_cell.angle_beta   90.00
_cell.angle_gamma   90.00
#
_symmetry.space_group_name_H-M   'P 1'
#
loop_
_entity.id
_entity.type
_entity.pdbx_description
1 polymer ?
#
loop_
_entity_poly.entity_id
_entity_poly.type
_entity_poly.pdbx_seq_one_letter_code
_entity_poly.pdbx_strand_id
1 'polypeptide(L)'
;MSEPTAITAYPIMQRSTLDNLLSDLGFETYQHLLNLFEQELIQLHLNLQTAVEQQQYQDINDVTHILKNTAALYGAERLSKSACLVYQIEIGQAFIPQTQQLMAILVETLSVFNVHIHSLVE
;
A
#
# COMPACT_ATOMS: atom_id res chain seq x y z
N MET A 1 6.83 26.88 -1.36
CA MET A 1 7.61 25.89 -0.59
C MET A 1 6.60 25.13 0.25
N SER A 2 6.19 23.95 -0.20
CA SER A 2 5.27 23.11 0.56
C SER A 2 6.11 22.30 1.55
N GLU A 3 5.76 22.35 2.84
CA GLU A 3 6.39 21.50 3.86
C GLU A 3 6.35 20.03 3.38
N PRO A 4 7.40 19.24 3.57
CA PRO A 4 7.29 17.80 3.37
C PRO A 4 6.35 17.31 4.48
N THR A 5 5.07 17.12 4.14
CA THR A 5 4.12 16.48 5.04
C THR A 5 4.74 15.13 5.40
N ALA A 6 5.17 14.98 6.65
CA ALA A 6 5.81 13.75 7.10
C ALA A 6 4.89 12.59 6.74
N ILE A 7 5.42 11.52 6.14
CA ILE A 7 4.63 10.34 5.73
C ILE A 7 3.74 9.83 6.87
N THR A 8 4.19 9.97 8.11
CA THR A 8 3.46 9.62 9.33
C THR A 8 2.17 10.41 9.56
N ALA A 9 2.02 11.59 8.97
CA ALA A 9 0.81 12.41 9.07
C ALA A 9 -0.36 11.86 8.23
N TYR A 10 -0.07 11.03 7.22
CA TYR A 10 -1.11 10.34 6.47
C TYR A 10 -1.64 9.14 7.27
N PRO A 11 -2.95 8.87 7.23
CA PRO A 11 -3.53 7.70 7.89
C PRO A 11 -3.12 6.41 7.16
N ILE A 12 -2.97 5.32 7.91
CA ILE A 12 -2.79 3.98 7.33
C ILE A 12 -4.03 3.55 6.55
N MET A 13 -5.21 3.92 7.05
CA MET A 13 -6.50 3.59 6.47
C MET A 13 -7.42 4.82 6.56
N GLN A 14 -7.83 5.32 5.40
CA GLN A 14 -8.73 6.46 5.27
C GLN A 14 -10.18 5.96 5.27
N ARG A 15 -10.84 6.05 6.43
CA ARG A 15 -12.21 5.54 6.63
C ARG A 15 -13.21 6.09 5.62
N SER A 16 -13.16 7.38 5.31
CA SER A 16 -14.09 7.97 4.35
C SER A 16 -14.02 7.33 2.96
N THR A 17 -12.84 6.86 2.53
CA THR A 17 -12.68 6.15 1.26
C THR A 17 -13.37 4.79 1.31
N LEU A 18 -13.21 4.07 2.43
CA LEU A 18 -13.88 2.79 2.66
C LEU A 18 -15.40 2.94 2.78
N ASP A 19 -15.88 3.98 3.45
CA ASP A 19 -17.31 4.27 3.59
C ASP A 19 -17.94 4.55 2.21
N ASN A 20 -17.25 5.31 1.35
CA ASN A 20 -17.68 5.54 -0.03
C ASN A 20 -17.69 4.24 -0.85
N LEU A 21 -16.61 3.44 -0.78
CA LEU A 21 -16.54 2.13 -1.42
C LEU A 21 -17.71 1.21 -1.02
N LEU A 22 -18.01 1.15 0.27
CA LEU A 22 -19.13 0.36 0.80
C LEU A 22 -20.47 0.89 0.30
N SER A 23 -20.67 2.21 0.33
CA SER A 23 -21.89 2.87 -0.15
C SER A 23 -22.13 2.63 -1.64
N ASP A 24 -21.09 2.68 -2.47
CA ASP A 24 -21.20 2.59 -3.92
C ASP A 24 -21.38 1.15 -4.42
N LEU A 25 -20.81 0.17 -3.72
CA LEU A 25 -20.71 -1.22 -4.21
C LEU A 25 -21.63 -2.20 -3.48
N GLY A 26 -22.11 -1.82 -2.29
CA GLY A 26 -22.81 -2.72 -1.38
C GLY A 26 -21.85 -3.65 -0.64
N PHE A 27 -22.35 -4.21 0.47
CA PHE A 27 -21.54 -4.94 1.46
C PHE A 27 -20.81 -6.15 0.89
N GLU A 28 -21.49 -7.02 0.14
CA GLU A 28 -20.88 -8.26 -0.40
C GLU A 28 -19.71 -7.95 -1.33
N THR A 29 -19.91 -7.03 -2.28
CA THR A 29 -18.87 -6.60 -3.22
C THR A 29 -17.70 -5.94 -2.49
N TYR A 30 -18.01 -5.05 -1.54
CA TYR A 30 -17.01 -4.37 -0.73
C TYR A 30 -16.12 -5.37 0.03
N GLN A 31 -16.73 -6.32 0.74
CA GLN A 31 -16.01 -7.35 1.47
C GLN A 31 -15.14 -8.20 0.53
N HIS A 32 -15.66 -8.60 -0.63
CA HIS A 32 -14.90 -9.36 -1.62
C HIS A 32 -13.67 -8.58 -2.12
N LEU A 33 -13.85 -7.30 -2.47
CA LEU A 33 -12.75 -6.46 -2.96
C LEU A 33 -11.69 -6.22 -1.89
N LEU A 34 -12.06 -6.06 -0.62
CA LEU A 34 -11.08 -5.92 0.45
C LEU A 34 -10.25 -7.19 0.65
N ASN A 35 -10.86 -8.38 0.51
CA ASN A 35 -10.10 -9.64 0.53
C ASN A 35 -9.13 -9.73 -0.65
N LEU A 36 -9.55 -9.30 -1.86
CA LEU A 36 -8.66 -9.26 -3.02
C LEU A 36 -7.51 -8.26 -2.82
N PHE A 37 -7.79 -7.09 -2.24
CA PHE A 37 -6.78 -6.10 -1.92
C PHE A 37 -5.75 -6.62 -0.92
N GLU A 38 -6.19 -7.31 0.14
CA GLU A 38 -5.29 -7.95 1.10
C GLU A 38 -4.37 -8.97 0.42
N GLN A 39 -4.93 -9.86 -0.41
CA GLN A 39 -4.17 -10.86 -1.15
C GLN A 39 -3.15 -10.21 -2.10
N GLU A 40 -3.55 -9.14 -2.80
CA GLU A 40 -2.66 -8.35 -3.65
C GLU A 40 -1.51 -7.74 -2.84
N LEU A 41 -1.79 -7.12 -1.70
CA LEU A 41 -0.75 -6.54 -0.84
C LEU A 41 0.25 -7.60 -0.34
N ILE A 42 -0.22 -8.79 0.05
CA ILE A 42 0.67 -9.91 0.44
C ILE A 42 1.60 -10.28 -0.71
N GLN A 43 1.06 -10.43 -1.93
CA GLN A 43 1.87 -10.78 -3.09
C GLN A 43 2.88 -9.67 -3.44
N LEU A 44 2.46 -8.40 -3.41
CA LEU A 44 3.34 -7.26 -3.69
C LEU A 44 4.45 -7.14 -2.65
N HIS A 45 4.18 -7.46 -1.37
CA HIS A 45 5.21 -7.53 -0.34
C HIS A 45 6.27 -8.59 -0.65
N LEU A 46 5.86 -9.80 -1.00
CA LEU A 46 6.78 -10.89 -1.36
C LEU A 46 7.62 -10.53 -2.60
N ASN A 47 6.99 -9.87 -3.59
CA ASN A 47 7.69 -9.40 -4.78
C ASN A 47 8.73 -8.31 -4.44
N LEU A 48 8.39 -7.33 -3.61
CA LEU A 48 9.35 -6.32 -3.14
C LEU A 48 10.51 -6.95 -2.39
N GLN A 49 10.21 -7.86 -1.47
CA GLN A 49 11.24 -8.54 -0.68
C GLN A 49 12.23 -9.26 -1.61
N THR A 50 11.72 -10.05 -2.53
CA THR A 50 12.53 -10.79 -3.51
C THR A 50 13.37 -9.83 -4.37
N ALA A 51 12.75 -8.77 -4.89
CA ALA A 51 13.43 -7.80 -5.76
C ALA A 51 14.52 -7.01 -5.01
N VAL A 52 14.31 -6.70 -3.73
CA VAL A 52 15.32 -6.08 -2.86
C VAL A 52 16.49 -7.03 -2.62
N GLU A 53 16.22 -8.29 -2.26
CA GLU A 53 17.25 -9.30 -2.02
C GLU A 53 18.11 -9.57 -3.26
N GLN A 54 17.48 -9.58 -4.44
CA GLN A 54 18.14 -9.83 -5.73
C GLN A 54 18.63 -8.55 -6.44
N GLN A 55 18.42 -7.38 -5.83
CA GLN A 55 18.78 -6.08 -6.40
C GLN A 55 18.16 -5.82 -7.80
N GLN A 56 16.94 -6.30 -8.02
CA GLN A 56 16.19 -6.12 -9.27
C GLN A 56 15.47 -4.76 -9.25
N TYR A 57 16.20 -3.68 -9.53
CA TYR A 57 15.67 -2.32 -9.37
C TYR A 57 14.44 -2.00 -10.24
N GLN A 58 14.35 -2.58 -11.44
CA GLN A 58 13.17 -2.41 -12.29
C GLN A 58 11.93 -3.06 -11.66
N ASP A 59 12.07 -4.25 -11.10
CA ASP A 59 10.97 -4.95 -10.44
C ASP A 59 10.50 -4.18 -9.19
N ILE A 60 11.43 -3.57 -8.44
CA ILE A 60 11.09 -2.68 -7.33
C ILE A 60 10.27 -1.49 -7.84
N ASN A 61 10.69 -0.84 -8.93
CA ASN A 61 10.00 0.29 -9.53
C ASN A 61 8.58 -0.07 -9.97
N ASP A 62 8.43 -1.22 -10.63
CA ASP A 62 7.15 -1.70 -11.15
C ASP A 62 6.17 -2.04 -10.01
N VAL A 63 6.65 -2.74 -8.98
CA VAL A 63 5.83 -3.05 -7.79
C VAL A 63 5.46 -1.78 -7.03
N THR A 64 6.38 -0.83 -6.90
CA THR A 64 6.11 0.47 -6.26
C THR A 64 5.05 1.26 -7.03
N HIS A 65 5.09 1.22 -8.36
CA HIS A 65 4.07 1.84 -9.21
C HIS A 65 2.68 1.24 -8.96
N ILE A 66 2.60 -0.09 -8.88
CA ILE A 66 1.35 -0.79 -8.57
C ILE A 66 0.85 -0.38 -7.18
N LEU A 67 1.70 -0.45 -6.15
CA LEU A 67 1.37 -0.09 -4.77
C LEU A 67 0.79 1.32 -4.65
N LYS A 68 1.39 2.31 -5.32
CA LYS A 68 0.87 3.69 -5.33
C LYS A 68 -0.60 3.75 -5.77
N ASN A 69 -0.96 3.00 -6.80
CA ASN A 69 -2.28 3.05 -7.41
C ASN A 69 -3.29 2.22 -6.61
N THR A 70 -2.97 0.96 -6.32
CA THR A 70 -3.90 0.08 -5.58
C THR A 70 -4.14 0.61 -4.16
N ALA A 71 -3.10 1.05 -3.45
CA ALA A 71 -3.27 1.58 -2.10
C ALA A 71 -4.15 2.85 -2.07
N ALA A 72 -4.06 3.71 -3.09
CA ALA A 72 -4.93 4.89 -3.18
C ALA A 72 -6.40 4.50 -3.35
N LEU A 73 -6.68 3.50 -4.19
CA LEU A 73 -8.03 3.03 -4.49
C LEU A 73 -8.76 2.55 -3.23
N TYR A 74 -8.05 1.84 -2.35
CA TYR A 74 -8.61 1.26 -1.12
C TYR A 74 -8.44 2.14 0.13
N GLY A 75 -7.99 3.38 -0.03
CA GLY A 75 -7.81 4.30 1.10
C GLY A 75 -6.61 3.99 1.99
N ALA A 76 -5.67 3.16 1.55
CA ALA A 76 -4.38 2.97 2.21
C ALA A 76 -3.43 4.16 1.93
N GLU A 77 -3.80 5.35 2.39
CA GLU A 77 -3.20 6.61 1.95
C GLU A 77 -1.70 6.70 2.29
N ARG A 78 -1.29 6.36 3.52
CA ARG A 78 0.13 6.36 3.90
C ARG A 78 0.97 5.46 3.01
N LEU A 79 0.46 4.27 2.66
CA LEU A 79 1.14 3.33 1.78
C LEU A 79 1.26 3.93 0.37
N SER A 80 0.18 4.49 -0.16
CA SER A 80 0.19 5.14 -1.49
C SER A 80 1.20 6.29 -1.55
N LYS A 81 1.21 7.18 -0.56
CA LYS A 81 2.15 8.31 -0.50
C LYS A 81 3.60 7.86 -0.37
N SER A 82 3.85 6.84 0.46
CA SER A 82 5.19 6.24 0.60
C SER A 82 5.66 5.63 -0.72
N ALA A 83 4.81 4.88 -1.40
CA ALA A 83 5.11 4.31 -2.71
C ALA A 83 5.37 5.42 -3.74
N CYS A 84 4.61 6.51 -3.71
CA CYS A 84 4.83 7.67 -4.57
C CYS A 84 6.22 8.31 -4.35
N LEU A 85 6.69 8.38 -3.11
CA LEU A 85 8.04 8.89 -2.81
C LEU A 85 9.12 7.95 -3.35
N VAL A 86 8.99 6.64 -3.15
CA VAL A 86 9.95 5.66 -3.68
C VAL A 86 9.98 5.71 -5.21
N TYR A 87 8.81 5.83 -5.86
CA TYR A 87 8.69 5.88 -7.31
C TYR A 87 9.32 7.12 -7.96
N GLN A 88 9.57 8.18 -7.18
CA GLN A 88 10.23 9.40 -7.67
C GLN A 88 11.76 9.34 -7.57
N ILE A 89 12.30 8.32 -6.90
CA ILE A 89 13.75 8.13 -6.81
C ILE A 89 14.25 7.66 -8.18
N GLU A 90 15.49 8.00 -8.53
CA GLU A 90 16.17 7.44 -9.70
C GLU A 90 16.54 5.97 -9.47
N ILE A 91 16.18 5.09 -10.42
CA ILE A 91 16.37 3.64 -10.32
C ILE A 91 17.85 3.31 -10.04
N GLY A 92 18.10 2.62 -8.92
CA GLY A 92 19.45 2.19 -8.54
C GLY A 92 19.55 1.81 -7.06
N GLN A 93 20.77 1.70 -6.53
CA GLN A 93 20.98 1.28 -5.13
C GLN A 93 20.32 2.19 -4.09
N ALA A 94 20.14 3.47 -4.42
CA ALA A 94 19.42 4.41 -3.58
C ALA A 94 17.93 4.07 -3.39
N PHE A 95 17.39 3.06 -4.08
CA PHE A 95 16.02 2.56 -3.84
C PHE A 95 15.92 1.74 -2.56
N ILE A 96 16.97 1.00 -2.23
CA ILE A 96 16.86 -0.13 -1.29
C ILE A 96 16.41 0.33 0.11
N PRO A 97 17.03 1.35 0.74
CA PRO A 97 16.62 1.78 2.08
C PRO A 97 15.17 2.29 2.11
N GLN A 98 14.74 3.03 1.09
CA GLN A 98 13.40 3.61 1.00
C GLN A 98 12.36 2.54 0.67
N THR A 99 12.73 1.53 -0.11
CA THR A 99 11.89 0.35 -0.38
C THR A 99 11.70 -0.49 0.89
N GLN A 100 12.74 -0.65 1.71
CA GLN A 100 12.63 -1.32 3.01
C GLN A 100 11.68 -0.57 3.97
N GLN A 101 11.72 0.76 3.98
CA GLN A 101 10.75 1.57 4.72
C GLN A 101 9.33 1.41 4.18
N LEU A 102 9.16 1.40 2.85
CA LEU A 102 7.88 1.15 2.20
C LEU A 102 7.32 -0.23 2.58
N MET A 103 8.15 -1.28 2.60
CA MET A 103 7.76 -2.63 3.02
C MET A 103 7.25 -2.64 4.47
N ALA A 104 7.89 -1.91 5.39
CA ALA A 104 7.41 -1.81 6.77
C ALA A 104 6.00 -1.19 6.85
N ILE A 105 5.74 -0.14 6.07
CA ILE A 105 4.42 0.50 5.99
C ILE A 105 3.40 -0.42 5.32
N LEU A 106 3.81 -1.22 4.33
CA LEU A 106 2.97 -2.24 3.71
C LEU A 106 2.53 -3.28 4.76
N VAL A 107 3.45 -3.79 5.57
CA VAL A 107 3.13 -4.74 6.65
C VAL A 107 2.18 -4.12 7.70
N GLU A 108 2.40 -2.87 8.10
CA GLU A 108 1.48 -2.15 8.98
C GLU A 108 0.09 -2.02 8.34
N THR A 109 0.03 -1.71 7.04
CA THR A 109 -1.22 -1.60 6.28
C THR A 109 -1.96 -2.94 6.24
N LEU A 110 -1.26 -4.04 5.93
CA LEU A 110 -1.83 -5.38 5.97
C LEU A 110 -2.44 -5.70 7.33
N SER A 111 -1.72 -5.40 8.43
CA SER A 111 -2.23 -5.64 9.77
C SER A 111 -3.53 -4.87 10.05
N VAL A 112 -3.60 -3.60 9.67
CA VAL A 112 -4.80 -2.77 9.90
C VAL A 112 -5.97 -3.20 9.03
N PHE A 113 -5.74 -3.50 7.75
CA PHE A 113 -6.79 -3.98 6.85
C PHE A 113 -7.29 -5.36 7.23
N ASN A 114 -6.42 -6.27 7.65
CA ASN A 114 -6.81 -7.59 8.12
C ASN A 114 -7.76 -7.50 9.34
N VAL A 115 -7.46 -6.67 10.33
CA VAL A 115 -8.36 -6.43 11.49
C VAL A 115 -9.72 -5.91 11.03
N HIS A 116 -9.72 -4.94 10.11
CA HIS A 116 -10.96 -4.40 9.57
C HIS A 116 -11.78 -5.44 8.80
N ILE A 117 -11.15 -6.22 7.92
CA ILE A 117 -11.82 -7.28 7.15
C ILE A 117 -12.44 -8.32 8.07
N HIS A 118 -11.73 -8.76 9.12
CA HIS A 118 -12.28 -9.70 10.10
C HIS A 118 -13.49 -9.14 10.84
N SER A 119 -13.50 -7.85 11.15
CA SER A 119 -14.64 -7.19 11.81
C SER A 119 -15.91 -7.13 10.94
N LEU A 120 -15.81 -7.43 9.64
CA LEU A 120 -16.98 -7.51 8.74
C LEU A 120 -17.67 -8.89 8.79
N VAL A 121 -17.04 -9.91 9.38
CA VAL A 121 -17.58 -11.28 9.41
C VAL A 121 -18.36 -11.58 10.71
N GLU A 122 -18.21 -10.72 11.73
CA GLU A 122 -18.91 -10.80 13.03
C GLU A 122 -20.26 -10.05 13.01
#